data_AF-A0A7V9A7C7-F1
#
_entry.id   AF-A0A7V9A7C7-F1
#
_cell.length_a   1.000
_cell.length_b   1.000
_cell.length_c   1.000
_cell.angle_alpha   90.00
_cell.angle_beta   90.00
_cell.angle_gamma   90.00
#
_symmetry.space_group_name_H-M   'P 1'
#
loop_
_entity.id
_entity.type
_entity.pdbx_description
1 polymer ?
#
loop_
_entity_poly.entity_id
_entity_poly.type
_entity_poly.pdbx_seq_one_letter_code
_entity_poly.pdbx_strand_id
1 'polypeptide(L)'
;MAPSRMNSTSRLGIGSGKLVVTSMVLIAAILAGVTVWHHWSKGYASIAYWGAANGENIRYAPAVQLKTSGKTFDISMGRGLVHFRQALIEDASFTEVTTEESAQPNWTHEVIFSWPEKTDATIVLFDLNKGLLGLSDHPKVLVAKPEPTASGLTTFFEDVTSTASR
;
A
#
# COMPACT_ATOMS: atom_id res chain seq x y z
N MET A 1 -55.99 66.15 -10.96
CA MET A 1 -55.18 66.26 -9.73
C MET A 1 -55.72 65.17 -8.79
N ALA A 2 -55.10 64.02 -8.53
CA ALA A 2 -53.68 63.66 -8.43
C ALA A 2 -53.41 62.24 -9.01
N PRO A 3 -52.15 61.89 -9.36
CA PRO A 3 -51.80 60.58 -9.87
C PRO A 3 -51.43 59.56 -8.78
N SER A 4 -51.71 58.30 -9.16
CA SER A 4 -51.32 57.01 -8.61
C SER A 4 -49.96 56.93 -7.88
N ARG A 5 -49.91 56.28 -6.70
CA ARG A 5 -48.66 55.81 -6.07
C ARG A 5 -48.44 54.34 -6.40
N MET A 6 -47.39 54.10 -7.19
CA MET A 6 -46.80 52.81 -7.52
C MET A 6 -46.29 52.07 -6.27
N ASN A 7 -46.64 50.79 -6.17
CA ASN A 7 -45.96 49.82 -5.31
C ASN A 7 -44.65 49.38 -6.00
N SER A 8 -43.51 49.86 -5.52
CA SER A 8 -42.19 49.29 -5.88
C SER A 8 -41.95 48.03 -5.07
N THR A 9 -42.31 46.88 -5.63
CA THR A 9 -41.75 45.59 -5.20
C THR A 9 -40.41 45.40 -5.90
N SER A 10 -39.34 45.75 -5.20
CA SER A 10 -37.97 45.40 -5.59
C SER A 10 -37.81 43.89 -5.53
N ARG A 11 -37.99 43.20 -6.67
CA ARG A 11 -37.50 41.83 -6.85
C ARG A 11 -35.97 41.91 -6.83
N LEU A 12 -35.37 41.41 -5.75
CA LEU A 12 -33.94 41.08 -5.69
C LEU A 12 -33.66 40.00 -6.75
N GLY A 13 -33.39 40.45 -7.98
CA GLY A 13 -32.91 39.62 -9.07
C GLY A 13 -31.48 39.18 -8.80
N ILE A 14 -31.30 38.23 -7.90
CA ILE A 14 -30.07 37.45 -7.85
C ILE A 14 -30.14 36.52 -9.05
N GLY A 15 -29.20 36.67 -10.00
CA GLY A 15 -29.18 35.94 -11.27
C GLY A 15 -29.23 34.43 -11.09
N SER A 16 -30.44 33.86 -11.16
CA SER A 16 -30.78 32.48 -10.82
C SER A 16 -29.93 31.42 -11.55
N GLY A 17 -29.50 31.69 -12.79
CA GLY A 17 -28.64 30.76 -13.53
C GLY A 17 -27.17 30.74 -13.07
N LYS A 18 -26.62 31.90 -12.66
CA LYS A 18 -25.21 32.00 -12.26
C LYS A 18 -24.94 31.29 -10.93
N LEU A 19 -25.89 31.39 -9.99
CA LEU A 19 -25.80 30.73 -8.69
C LEU A 19 -25.76 29.20 -8.82
N VAL A 20 -26.63 28.63 -9.67
CA VAL A 20 -26.69 27.18 -9.90
C VAL A 20 -25.39 26.66 -10.51
N VAL A 21 -24.86 27.35 -11.53
CA VAL A 21 -23.59 26.96 -12.17
C VAL A 21 -22.44 27.01 -11.16
N THR A 22 -22.34 28.08 -10.35
CA THR A 22 -21.31 28.19 -9.32
C THR A 22 -21.41 27.06 -8.29
N SER A 23 -22.61 26.72 -7.84
CA SER A 23 -22.82 25.61 -6.90
C SER A 23 -22.44 24.26 -7.50
N MET A 24 -22.79 23.98 -8.77
CA MET A 24 -22.42 22.74 -9.45
C MET A 24 -20.89 22.60 -9.58
N VAL A 25 -20.20 23.67 -9.97
CA VAL A 25 -18.74 23.67 -10.10
C VAL A 25 -18.07 23.43 -8.74
N LEU A 26 -18.58 24.06 -7.68
CA LEU A 26 -18.05 23.88 -6.33
C LEU A 26 -18.21 22.42 -5.85
N ILE A 27 -19.38 21.82 -6.08
CA ILE A 27 -19.63 20.41 -5.73
C ILE A 27 -18.69 19.49 -6.51
N ALA A 28 -18.53 19.72 -7.83
CA ALA A 28 -17.61 18.95 -8.66
C ALA A 28 -16.16 19.04 -8.16
N ALA A 29 -15.71 20.24 -7.78
CA ALA A 29 -14.38 20.46 -7.23
C ALA A 29 -14.16 19.73 -5.89
N ILE A 30 -15.18 19.75 -5.01
CA ILE A 30 -15.14 19.02 -3.73
C ILE A 30 -15.04 17.52 -3.98
N LEU A 31 -15.87 16.96 -4.86
CA LEU A 31 -15.84 15.52 -5.17
C LEU A 31 -14.51 15.08 -5.80
N ALA A 32 -13.96 15.89 -6.71
CA ALA A 32 -12.65 15.65 -7.29
C ALA A 32 -11.55 15.68 -6.21
N GLY A 33 -11.59 16.68 -5.32
CA GLY A 33 -10.66 16.81 -4.20
C GLY A 33 -10.70 15.60 -3.25
N VAL A 34 -11.89 15.15 -2.86
CA VAL A 34 -12.08 13.96 -2.01
C VAL A 34 -11.54 12.71 -2.70
N THR A 35 -11.76 12.57 -4.00
CA THR A 35 -11.28 11.41 -4.78
C THR A 35 -9.75 11.39 -4.83
N VAL A 36 -9.11 12.52 -5.14
CA VAL A 36 -7.63 12.63 -5.16
C VAL A 36 -7.06 12.37 -3.76
N TRP A 37 -7.66 12.93 -2.71
CA TRP A 37 -7.22 12.70 -1.34
C TRP A 37 -7.30 11.22 -0.94
N HIS A 38 -8.42 10.56 -1.22
CA HIS A 38 -8.60 9.15 -0.91
C HIS A 38 -7.60 8.26 -1.67
N HIS A 39 -7.28 8.59 -2.93
CA HIS A 39 -6.23 7.90 -3.68
C HIS A 39 -4.83 8.17 -3.12
N TRP A 40 -4.54 9.42 -2.73
CA TRP A 40 -3.21 9.80 -2.24
C TRP A 40 -2.92 9.25 -0.84
N SER A 41 -3.93 9.18 0.03
CA SER A 41 -3.81 8.58 1.36
C SER A 41 -3.49 7.08 1.33
N LYS A 42 -3.83 6.38 0.24
CA LYS A 42 -3.46 4.98 0.07
C LYS A 42 -1.98 4.84 -0.31
N GLY A 43 -1.49 5.73 -1.19
CA GLY A 43 -0.15 5.76 -1.79
C GLY A 43 1.09 5.74 -0.88
N TYR A 44 0.94 6.05 0.42
CA TYR A 44 2.06 6.13 1.37
C TYR A 44 2.08 5.00 2.40
N ALA A 45 1.11 4.08 2.36
CA ALA A 45 0.91 3.10 3.42
C ALA A 45 2.09 2.13 3.53
N SER A 46 2.62 1.64 2.41
CA SER A 46 3.78 0.72 2.38
C SER A 46 5.06 1.36 2.94
N ILE A 47 5.46 2.53 2.43
CA ILE A 47 6.67 3.24 2.89
C ILE A 47 6.54 3.65 4.36
N ALA A 48 5.36 4.14 4.77
CA ALA A 48 5.10 4.47 6.17
C ALA A 48 5.08 3.22 7.07
N TYR A 49 4.63 2.08 6.55
CA TYR A 49 4.62 0.81 7.26
C TYR A 49 6.03 0.26 7.49
N TRP A 50 6.85 0.20 6.44
CA TRP A 50 8.22 -0.33 6.56
C TRP A 50 9.10 0.60 7.40
N GLY A 51 8.95 1.91 7.21
CA GLY A 51 9.90 2.90 7.74
C GLY A 51 11.19 2.94 6.92
N ALA A 52 11.99 3.99 7.13
CA ALA A 52 13.14 4.29 6.28
C ALA A 52 14.21 3.17 6.30
N ALA A 53 14.58 2.67 7.49
CA ALA A 53 15.62 1.66 7.64
C ALA A 53 15.23 0.31 7.02
N ASN A 54 14.02 -0.19 7.30
CA ASN A 54 13.57 -1.44 6.71
C ASN A 54 13.35 -1.32 5.21
N GLY A 55 12.79 -0.20 4.73
CA GLY A 55 12.64 0.06 3.30
C GLY A 55 13.99 0.08 2.57
N GLU A 56 15.03 0.69 3.16
CA GLU A 56 16.39 0.66 2.60
C GLU A 56 16.94 -0.77 2.53
N ASN A 57 16.81 -1.55 3.60
CA ASN A 57 17.28 -2.93 3.64
C ASN A 57 16.54 -3.81 2.62
N ILE A 58 15.21 -3.75 2.57
CA ILE A 58 14.40 -4.46 1.58
C ILE A 58 14.81 -4.07 0.16
N ARG A 59 15.22 -2.82 -0.07
CA ARG A 59 15.61 -2.36 -1.41
C ARG A 59 17.01 -2.76 -1.83
N TYR A 60 17.97 -2.69 -0.91
CA TYR A 60 19.39 -2.67 -1.26
C TYR A 60 20.27 -3.68 -0.53
N ALA A 61 19.80 -4.34 0.54
CA ALA A 61 20.63 -5.25 1.32
C ALA A 61 21.27 -6.34 0.43
N PRO A 62 22.60 -6.54 0.44
CA PRO A 62 23.27 -7.43 -0.49
C PRO A 62 23.00 -8.91 -0.19
N ALA A 63 22.74 -9.27 1.07
CA ALA A 63 22.42 -10.64 1.48
C ALA A 63 20.92 -10.77 1.72
N VAL A 64 20.30 -11.76 1.08
CA VAL A 64 18.89 -12.10 1.26
C VAL A 64 18.74 -13.60 1.44
N GLN A 65 18.10 -13.97 2.55
CA GLN A 65 17.83 -15.37 2.88
C GLN A 65 16.33 -15.61 3.00
N LEU A 66 15.87 -16.72 2.45
CA LEU A 66 14.53 -17.25 2.67
C LEU A 66 14.61 -18.40 3.66
N LYS A 67 13.82 -18.36 4.72
CA LYS A 67 13.58 -19.48 5.62
C LYS A 67 12.16 -20.00 5.47
N THR A 68 12.01 -21.30 5.26
CA THR A 68 10.72 -21.97 5.20
C THR A 68 10.87 -23.45 5.52
N SER A 69 9.92 -24.01 6.25
CA SER A 69 9.90 -25.45 6.62
C SER A 69 11.21 -25.94 7.24
N GLY A 70 11.84 -25.09 8.08
CA GLY A 70 13.11 -25.39 8.76
C GLY A 70 14.35 -25.39 7.85
N LYS A 71 14.21 -25.05 6.57
CA LYS A 71 15.32 -24.88 5.62
C LYS A 71 15.63 -23.39 5.42
N THR A 72 16.89 -23.10 5.10
CA THR A 72 17.34 -21.76 4.72
C THR A 72 17.90 -21.80 3.30
N PHE A 73 17.49 -20.84 2.49
CA PHE A 73 17.87 -20.69 1.09
C PHE A 73 18.50 -19.32 0.89
N ASP A 74 19.70 -19.27 0.32
CA ASP A 74 20.28 -18.01 -0.12
C ASP A 74 19.64 -17.60 -1.44
N ILE A 75 18.95 -16.47 -1.44
CA ILE A 75 18.25 -15.90 -2.60
C ILE A 75 18.86 -14.60 -3.07
N SER A 76 20.05 -14.23 -2.56
CA SER A 76 20.74 -12.96 -2.87
C SER A 76 20.96 -12.76 -4.38
N MET A 77 21.13 -13.86 -5.12
CA MET A 77 21.34 -13.88 -6.58
C MET A 77 20.17 -14.52 -7.35
N GLY A 78 19.03 -14.72 -6.68
CA GLY A 78 17.86 -15.38 -7.25
C GLY A 78 17.27 -14.58 -8.42
N ARG A 79 16.93 -15.29 -9.51
CA ARG A 79 16.15 -14.67 -10.61
C ARG A 79 14.80 -14.24 -10.04
N GLY A 80 14.40 -13.00 -10.31
CA GLY A 80 13.16 -12.44 -9.76
C GLY A 80 13.30 -11.69 -8.44
N LEU A 81 14.47 -11.72 -7.76
CA LEU A 81 14.67 -10.96 -6.52
C LEU A 81 14.40 -9.45 -6.70
N VAL A 82 14.77 -8.88 -7.85
CA VAL A 82 14.51 -7.47 -8.16
C VAL A 82 13.00 -7.18 -8.18
N HIS A 83 12.20 -8.04 -8.82
CA HIS A 83 10.75 -7.90 -8.87
C HIS A 83 10.11 -8.14 -7.50
N PHE A 84 10.62 -9.12 -6.75
CA PHE A 84 10.18 -9.38 -5.38
C PHE A 84 10.39 -8.16 -4.47
N ARG A 85 11.58 -7.55 -4.46
CA ARG A 85 11.87 -6.33 -3.69
C ARG A 85 10.96 -5.18 -4.10
N GLN A 86 10.77 -5.01 -5.41
CA GLN A 86 9.92 -3.97 -5.95
C GLN A 86 8.48 -4.15 -5.46
N ALA A 87 7.95 -5.37 -5.52
CA ALA A 87 6.61 -5.69 -5.03
C ALA A 87 6.45 -5.38 -3.53
N LEU A 88 7.49 -5.57 -2.71
CA LEU A 88 7.42 -5.23 -1.28
C LEU A 88 7.38 -3.72 -1.02
N ILE A 89 8.05 -2.92 -1.84
CA ILE A 89 8.19 -1.47 -1.62
C ILE A 89 7.08 -0.69 -2.34
N GLU A 90 6.52 -1.25 -3.41
CA GLU A 90 5.45 -0.62 -4.15
C GLU A 90 4.15 -0.63 -3.36
N ASP A 91 3.62 0.56 -3.13
CA ASP A 91 2.35 0.75 -2.44
C ASP A 91 1.17 0.09 -3.18
N ALA A 92 1.26 0.07 -4.51
CA ALA A 92 0.30 -0.59 -5.37
C ALA A 92 0.21 -2.11 -5.13
N SER A 93 1.10 -2.72 -4.36
CA SER A 93 1.06 -4.14 -4.04
C SER A 93 0.11 -4.50 -2.90
N PHE A 94 -0.40 -3.52 -2.13
CA PHE A 94 -1.16 -3.77 -0.92
C PHE A 94 -2.58 -3.20 -0.99
N THR A 95 -3.53 -3.84 -0.32
CA THR A 95 -4.92 -3.36 -0.22
C THR A 95 -5.16 -2.57 1.05
N GLU A 96 -4.59 -3.01 2.16
CA GLU A 96 -4.82 -2.45 3.49
C GLU A 96 -3.73 -2.83 4.50
N VAL A 97 -3.78 -2.17 5.65
CA VAL A 97 -2.98 -2.47 6.84
C VAL A 97 -3.93 -2.87 7.96
N THR A 98 -3.72 -4.04 8.55
CA THR A 98 -4.51 -4.55 9.68
C THR A 98 -3.61 -4.93 10.86
N THR A 99 -4.16 -5.49 11.94
CA THR A 99 -3.40 -5.95 13.11
C THR A 99 -3.20 -7.45 13.08
N GLU A 100 -2.10 -7.92 13.65
CA GLU A 100 -1.80 -9.35 13.77
C GLU A 100 -2.89 -10.11 14.54
N GLU A 101 -3.42 -9.51 15.62
CA GLU A 101 -4.51 -10.07 16.43
C GLU A 101 -5.78 -10.33 15.60
N SER A 102 -6.14 -9.40 14.71
CA SER A 102 -7.33 -9.54 13.86
C SER A 102 -7.10 -10.51 12.70
N ALA A 103 -5.89 -10.53 12.14
CA ALA A 103 -5.59 -11.33 10.94
C ALA A 103 -5.24 -12.79 11.27
N GLN A 104 -4.75 -13.04 12.50
CA GLN A 104 -4.29 -14.34 12.99
C GLN A 104 -3.38 -15.04 11.97
N PRO A 105 -2.26 -14.42 11.57
CA PRO A 105 -1.41 -14.94 10.52
C PRO A 105 -0.79 -16.28 10.92
N ASN A 106 -0.61 -17.16 9.94
CA ASN A 106 0.19 -18.35 10.06
C ASN A 106 1.50 -18.16 9.29
N TRP A 107 2.49 -17.55 9.95
CA TRP A 107 3.78 -17.26 9.35
C TRP A 107 4.49 -18.55 8.94
N THR A 108 4.57 -18.79 7.63
CA THR A 108 5.15 -20.00 7.05
C THR A 108 6.51 -19.73 6.41
N HIS A 109 6.75 -18.48 6.00
CA HIS A 109 7.97 -18.05 5.35
C HIS A 109 8.51 -16.79 6.01
N GLU A 110 9.83 -16.69 6.05
CA GLU A 110 10.57 -15.55 6.58
C GLU A 110 11.62 -15.16 5.53
N VAL A 111 11.68 -13.88 5.18
CA VAL A 111 12.75 -13.33 4.32
C VAL A 111 13.55 -12.32 5.11
N ILE A 112 14.87 -12.54 5.13
CA ILE A 112 15.82 -11.76 5.92
C ILE A 112 16.67 -10.97 4.94
N PHE A 113 16.64 -9.66 5.09
CA PHE A 113 17.49 -8.72 4.38
C PHE A 113 18.58 -8.22 5.33
N SER A 114 19.83 -8.53 5.04
CA SER A 114 20.95 -8.16 5.89
C SER A 114 22.13 -7.59 5.11
N TRP A 115 22.89 -6.76 5.80
CA TRP A 115 24.18 -6.26 5.33
C TRP A 115 25.27 -6.95 6.14
N PRO A 116 26.31 -7.51 5.52
CA PRO A 116 27.43 -8.12 6.24
C PRO A 116 28.07 -7.19 7.27
N GLU A 117 28.05 -5.89 7.02
CA GLU A 117 28.63 -4.84 7.84
C GLU A 117 27.67 -4.19 8.86
N LYS A 118 26.36 -4.48 8.81
CA LYS A 118 25.37 -3.92 9.76
C LYS A 118 24.84 -5.04 10.67
N THR A 119 24.62 -4.72 11.94
CA THR A 119 24.01 -5.64 12.90
C THR A 119 22.50 -5.79 12.66
N ASP A 120 21.87 -4.74 12.14
CA ASP A 120 20.41 -4.69 11.96
C ASP A 120 20.01 -5.36 10.65
N ALA A 121 19.17 -6.38 10.76
CA ALA A 121 18.54 -7.07 9.64
C ALA A 121 17.04 -6.79 9.62
N THR A 122 16.47 -6.70 8.43
CA THR A 122 15.02 -6.59 8.27
C THR A 122 14.45 -7.97 8.00
N ILE A 123 13.56 -8.41 8.90
CA ILE A 123 12.92 -9.71 8.84
C ILE A 123 11.46 -9.50 8.43
N VAL A 124 11.11 -9.97 7.24
CA VAL A 124 9.75 -9.92 6.71
C VAL A 124 9.12 -11.31 6.81
N LEU A 125 8.00 -11.39 7.51
CA LEU A 125 7.21 -12.61 7.70
C LEU A 125 6.11 -12.69 6.65
N PHE A 126 5.80 -13.89 6.16
CA PHE A 126 4.78 -14.12 5.14
C PHE A 126 3.85 -15.27 5.51
N ASP A 127 2.55 -15.01 5.37
CA ASP A 127 1.50 -16.02 5.26
C ASP A 127 0.96 -15.98 3.84
N LEU A 128 1.47 -16.86 2.99
CA LEU A 128 1.12 -16.90 1.56
C LEU A 128 -0.32 -17.36 1.32
N ASN A 129 -0.92 -18.11 2.23
CA ASN A 129 -2.29 -18.59 2.10
C ASN A 129 -3.29 -17.44 2.27
N LYS A 130 -2.99 -16.51 3.18
CA LYS A 130 -3.81 -15.33 3.44
C LYS A 130 -3.32 -14.07 2.72
N GLY A 131 -2.17 -14.14 2.03
CA GLY A 131 -1.53 -12.98 1.41
C GLY A 131 -1.09 -11.93 2.42
N LEU A 132 -0.68 -12.33 3.62
CA LEU A 132 -0.27 -11.41 4.69
C LEU A 132 1.24 -11.27 4.75
N LEU A 133 1.69 -10.05 5.02
CA LEU A 133 3.10 -9.72 5.23
C LEU A 133 3.25 -8.93 6.53
N GLY A 134 4.33 -9.18 7.26
CA GLY A 134 4.59 -8.54 8.55
C GLY A 134 6.07 -8.27 8.76
N LEU A 135 6.40 -7.37 9.69
CA LEU A 135 7.72 -7.34 10.32
C LEU A 135 7.67 -8.12 11.63
N SER A 136 8.75 -8.80 12.00
CA SER A 136 8.79 -9.64 13.22
C SER A 136 8.59 -8.87 14.53
N ASP A 137 8.87 -7.57 14.52
CA ASP A 137 8.83 -6.67 15.68
C ASP A 137 7.67 -5.68 15.63
N HIS A 138 6.75 -5.82 14.67
CA HIS A 138 5.71 -4.83 14.41
C HIS A 138 4.30 -5.46 14.45
N PRO A 139 3.36 -4.94 15.25
CA PRO A 139 2.05 -5.56 15.48
C PRO A 139 1.05 -5.38 14.32
N LYS A 140 1.41 -4.56 13.33
CA LYS A 140 0.59 -4.36 12.13
C LYS A 140 1.06 -5.30 11.03
N VAL A 141 0.13 -5.71 10.18
CA VAL A 141 0.39 -6.55 9.02
C VAL A 141 -0.18 -5.90 7.75
N LEU A 142 0.48 -6.11 6.63
CA LEU A 142 0.04 -5.71 5.30
C LEU A 142 -0.72 -6.85 4.63
N VAL A 143 -1.76 -6.50 3.88
CA VAL A 143 -2.51 -7.43 3.04
C VAL A 143 -2.10 -7.19 1.58
N ALA A 144 -1.49 -8.19 0.95
CA ALA A 144 -1.15 -8.14 -0.46
C ALA A 144 -2.41 -8.17 -1.33
N LYS A 145 -2.37 -7.47 -2.46
CA LYS A 145 -3.39 -7.61 -3.51
C LYS A 145 -3.40 -9.06 -4.01
N PRO A 146 -4.59 -9.67 -4.21
CA PRO A 146 -4.68 -11.02 -4.73
C PRO A 146 -3.92 -11.19 -6.06
N GLU A 147 -4.05 -10.20 -6.94
CA GLU A 147 -3.33 -10.12 -8.20
C GLU A 147 -2.75 -8.71 -8.42
N PRO A 148 -1.53 -8.58 -8.97
CA PRO A 148 -0.58 -9.65 -9.30
C PRO A 148 0.32 -10.06 -8.12
N THR A 149 0.16 -9.43 -6.94
CA THR A 149 1.14 -9.52 -5.86
C THR A 149 1.13 -10.86 -5.15
N ALA A 150 0.00 -11.29 -4.58
CA ALA A 150 -0.06 -12.51 -3.78
C ALA A 150 0.27 -13.76 -4.63
N SER A 151 -0.26 -13.84 -5.85
CA SER A 151 0.07 -14.90 -6.81
C SER A 151 1.55 -14.91 -7.18
N GLY A 152 2.12 -13.74 -7.50
CA GLY A 152 3.54 -13.59 -7.83
C GLY A 152 4.47 -13.97 -6.68
N LEU A 153 4.11 -13.64 -5.44
CA LEU A 153 4.86 -14.05 -4.24
C LEU A 153 4.88 -15.57 -4.10
N THR A 154 3.72 -16.23 -4.23
CA THR A 154 3.62 -17.70 -4.17
C THR A 154 4.50 -18.36 -5.24
N THR A 155 4.40 -17.90 -6.50
CA THR A 155 5.23 -18.41 -7.60
C THR A 155 6.72 -18.21 -7.33
N PHE A 156 7.13 -17.05 -6.81
CA PHE A 156 8.52 -16.77 -6.47
C PHE A 156 9.05 -17.73 -5.39
N PHE A 157 8.30 -17.95 -4.31
CA PHE A 157 8.71 -18.85 -3.24
C PHE A 157 8.78 -20.31 -3.69
N GLU A 158 7.87 -20.76 -4.55
CA GLU A 158 7.90 -22.09 -5.17
C GLU A 158 9.12 -22.27 -6.10
N ASP A 159 9.46 -21.28 -6.93
CA ASP A 159 10.61 -21.33 -7.83
C ASP A 159 11.94 -21.41 -7.06
N VAL A 160 12.09 -20.60 -6.01
CA VAL A 160 13.27 -20.63 -5.14
C VAL A 160 13.43 -21.98 -4.45
N THR A 161 12.36 -22.48 -3.83
CA THR A 161 12.42 -23.72 -3.02
C THR A 161 12.61 -24.96 -3.88
N SER A 162 12.08 -24.96 -5.11
CA SER A 162 12.28 -26.04 -6.07
C SER A 162 13.68 -26.03 -6.70
N THR A 163 14.23 -24.86 -7.01
CA THR A 163 15.59 -24.73 -7.58
C THR A 163 16.67 -25.21 -6.61
N ALA A 164 16.51 -24.93 -5.32
CA ALA A 164 17.48 -25.34 -4.30
C ALA A 164 17.41 -26.82 -3.90
N SER A 165 16.42 -27.57 -4.41
CA SER A 165 16.30 -29.02 -4.20
C SER A 165 16.91 -29.86 -5.34
N ARG A 166 17.49 -29.21 -6.36
CA ARG A 166 18.21 -29.85 -7.48
C ARG A 166 19.71 -29.80 -7.25
#